data_AF-A0A6I7WPZ3-F1
#
_entry.id   AF-A0A6I7WPZ3-F1
#
_cell.length_a   1.000
_cell.length_b   1.000
_cell.length_c   1.000
_cell.angle_alpha   90.00
_cell.angle_beta   90.00
_cell.angle_gamma   90.00
#
_symmetry.space_group_name_H-M   'P 1'
#
loop_
_entity.id
_entity.type
_entity.pdbx_description
1 polymer ?
#
loop_
_entity_poly.entity_id
_entity_poly.type
_entity_poly.pdbx_seq_one_letter_code
_entity_poly.pdbx_strand_id
1 'polypeptide(L)'
;MVLNSVLTQEQVKRDVGGSIILHWRPEQVKETIIPILPQAQQLQIQQKITESFELRKQSKQLLENAKRAVEIAIEQDESKAIQWLDAQLV
;
A
#
# COMPACT_ATOMS: atom_id res chain seq x y z
N MET A 1 -10.37 -3.86 -10.13
CA MET A 1 -11.65 -3.47 -10.76
C MET A 1 -12.64 -3.09 -9.66
N VAL A 2 -13.35 -1.96 -9.76
CA VAL A 2 -14.21 -1.44 -8.66
C VAL A 2 -15.37 -2.38 -8.31
N LEU A 3 -15.84 -3.17 -9.28
CA LEU A 3 -16.90 -4.16 -9.05
C LEU A 3 -16.48 -5.33 -8.14
N ASN A 4 -15.18 -5.61 -8.02
CA ASN A 4 -14.67 -6.63 -7.09
C ASN A 4 -14.11 -6.02 -5.79
N SER A 5 -14.46 -4.76 -5.50
CA SER A 5 -14.06 -4.11 -4.24
C SER A 5 -14.94 -4.60 -3.09
N VAL A 6 -14.43 -4.48 -1.86
CA VAL A 6 -15.18 -4.82 -0.64
C VAL A 6 -16.50 -4.05 -0.59
N LEU A 7 -16.50 -2.77 -0.97
CA LEU A 7 -17.71 -1.93 -0.97
C LEU A 7 -18.79 -2.47 -1.91
N THR A 8 -18.41 -2.93 -3.10
CA THR A 8 -19.35 -3.54 -4.04
C THR A 8 -19.80 -4.91 -3.55
N GLN A 9 -18.89 -5.73 -3.00
CA GLN A 9 -19.23 -7.04 -2.45
C GLN A 9 -20.25 -6.94 -1.30
N GLU A 10 -20.12 -5.95 -0.42
CA GLU A 10 -21.10 -5.70 0.64
C GLU A 10 -22.46 -5.24 0.10
N GLN A 11 -22.46 -4.40 -0.96
CA GLN A 11 -23.70 -4.05 -1.66
C GLN A 11 -24.36 -5.28 -2.30
N VAL A 12 -23.57 -6.13 -2.97
CA VAL A 12 -24.04 -7.39 -3.54
C VAL A 12 -24.65 -8.26 -2.44
N LYS A 13 -23.97 -8.48 -1.32
CA LYS A 13 -24.49 -9.29 -0.19
C LYS A 13 -25.83 -8.78 0.34
N ARG A 14 -26.02 -7.45 0.38
CA ARG A 14 -27.28 -6.83 0.79
C ARG A 14 -28.39 -7.00 -0.25
N ASP A 15 -28.05 -6.88 -1.53
CA ASP A 15 -29.02 -6.77 -2.61
C ASP A 15 -29.37 -8.13 -3.24
N VAL A 16 -28.49 -9.14 -3.16
CA VAL A 16 -28.77 -10.48 -3.72
C VAL A 16 -29.96 -11.14 -3.04
N GLY A 17 -30.82 -11.76 -3.84
CA GLY A 17 -31.98 -12.52 -3.37
C GLY A 17 -31.89 -14.01 -3.70
N GLY A 18 -32.79 -14.80 -3.10
CA GLY A 18 -32.92 -16.24 -3.32
C GLY A 18 -32.33 -17.08 -2.18
N SER A 19 -33.01 -18.18 -1.83
CA SER A 19 -32.63 -19.01 -0.67
C SER A 19 -31.62 -20.12 -0.99
N ILE A 20 -31.45 -20.47 -2.27
CA ILE A 20 -30.58 -21.58 -2.72
C ILE A 20 -29.58 -21.11 -3.78
N ILE A 21 -30.05 -20.36 -4.78
CA ILE A 21 -29.19 -19.73 -5.79
C ILE A 21 -29.29 -18.22 -5.61
N LEU A 22 -28.19 -17.61 -5.17
CA LEU A 22 -28.08 -16.17 -5.08
C LEU A 22 -28.04 -15.58 -6.49
N HIS A 23 -28.91 -14.61 -6.75
CA HIS A 23 -28.93 -13.91 -8.03
C HIS A 23 -28.88 -12.41 -7.79
N TRP A 24 -28.05 -11.74 -8.60
CA TRP A 24 -27.93 -10.29 -8.65
C TRP A 24 -28.54 -9.82 -9.96
N ARG A 25 -29.72 -9.19 -9.89
CA ARG A 25 -30.49 -8.82 -11.08
C ARG A 25 -29.83 -7.64 -11.82
N PRO A 26 -29.94 -7.56 -13.15
CA PRO A 26 -29.39 -6.44 -13.91
C PRO A 26 -29.83 -5.06 -13.41
N GLU A 27 -31.05 -4.93 -12.90
CA GLU A 27 -31.58 -3.69 -12.29
C GLU A 27 -30.80 -3.31 -11.03
N GLN A 28 -30.45 -4.30 -10.19
CA GLN A 28 -29.67 -4.09 -8.97
C GLN A 28 -28.21 -3.76 -9.27
N VAL A 29 -27.65 -4.35 -10.33
CA VAL A 29 -26.32 -4.00 -10.83
C VAL A 29 -26.27 -2.53 -11.28
N LYS A 30 -27.33 -2.04 -11.94
CA LYS A 30 -27.42 -0.64 -12.39
C LYS A 30 -27.53 0.35 -11.23
N GLU A 31 -28.16 -0.04 -10.13
CA GLU A 31 -28.33 0.79 -8.93
C GLU A 31 -27.11 0.79 -8.00
N THR A 32 -26.09 -0.02 -8.32
CA THR A 32 -24.89 -0.15 -7.49
C THR A 32 -24.14 1.16 -7.40
N ILE A 33 -23.90 1.60 -6.17
CA ILE A 33 -23.20 2.84 -5.91
C ILE A 33 -21.70 2.61 -6.13
N ILE A 34 -21.15 3.34 -7.11
CA ILE A 34 -19.72 3.40 -7.36
C ILE A 34 -19.17 4.65 -6.66
N PRO A 35 -18.40 4.52 -5.57
CA PRO A 35 -17.89 5.66 -4.83
C PRO A 35 -16.73 6.32 -5.58
N ILE A 36 -17.05 7.26 -6.46
CA ILE A 36 -16.06 8.10 -7.15
C ILE A 36 -15.86 9.36 -6.32
N LEU A 37 -14.68 9.49 -5.71
CA LEU A 37 -14.31 10.68 -4.95
C LEU A 37 -14.09 11.89 -5.87
N PRO A 38 -14.23 13.13 -5.38
CA PRO A 38 -13.82 14.31 -6.13
C PRO A 38 -12.33 14.24 -6.51
N GLN A 39 -11.97 14.74 -7.69
CA GLN A 39 -10.61 14.64 -8.24
C GLN A 39 -9.53 15.19 -7.28
N ALA A 40 -9.82 16.29 -6.58
CA ALA A 40 -8.91 16.86 -5.59
C ALA A 40 -8.55 15.88 -4.48
N GLN A 41 -9.53 15.11 -3.97
CA GLN A 41 -9.29 14.09 -2.95
C GLN A 41 -8.54 12.89 -3.52
N GLN A 42 -8.85 12.48 -4.76
CA GLN A 42 -8.11 11.41 -5.44
C GLN A 42 -6.62 11.74 -5.59
N LEU A 43 -6.30 12.99 -5.96
CA LEU A 43 -4.92 13.45 -6.11
C LEU A 43 -4.19 13.47 -4.76
N GLN A 44 -4.83 13.94 -3.70
CA GLN A 44 -4.24 13.92 -2.35
C GLN A 44 -3.95 12.49 -1.87
N ILE A 45 -4.86 11.54 -2.13
CA ILE A 45 -4.64 10.13 -1.81
C ILE A 45 -3.47 9.58 -2.61
N GLN A 46 -3.41 9.87 -3.91
CA GLN A 46 -2.30 9.43 -4.77
C GLN A 46 -0.96 9.93 -4.24
N GLN A 47 -0.85 11.23 -3.92
CA GLN A 47 0.38 11.83 -3.39
C GLN A 47 0.84 11.14 -2.11
N LYS A 48 -0.07 10.95 -1.14
CA LYS A 48 0.25 10.28 0.12
C LYS A 48 0.69 8.82 -0.07
N ILE A 49 0.06 8.12 -1.01
CA ILE A 49 0.43 6.74 -1.31
C ILE A 49 1.84 6.71 -1.90
N THR A 50 2.14 7.54 -2.89
CA THR A 50 3.47 7.63 -3.51
C THR A 50 4.54 7.95 -2.46
N GLU A 51 4.31 8.99 -1.65
CA GLU A 51 5.22 9.38 -0.56
C GLU A 51 5.42 8.24 0.43
N SER A 52 4.35 7.55 0.85
CA SER A 52 4.45 6.41 1.76
C SER A 52 5.32 5.28 1.21
N PHE A 53 5.19 4.97 -0.09
CA PHE A 53 6.03 3.94 -0.72
C PHE A 53 7.50 4.37 -0.83
N GLU A 54 7.76 5.64 -1.16
CA GLU A 54 9.12 6.20 -1.21
C GLU A 54 9.78 6.17 0.17
N LEU A 55 9.11 6.68 1.20
CA LEU A 55 9.57 6.65 2.58
C LEU A 55 9.78 5.22 3.09
N ARG A 56 8.88 4.29 2.73
CA ARG A 56 9.05 2.86 3.08
C ARG A 56 10.28 2.25 2.41
N LYS A 57 10.56 2.61 1.15
CA LYS A 57 11.77 2.16 0.45
C LYS A 57 13.02 2.71 1.12
N GLN A 58 13.04 4.00 1.42
CA GLN A 58 14.16 4.65 2.12
C GLN A 58 14.39 4.01 3.49
N SER A 59 13.33 3.83 4.29
CA SER A 59 13.42 3.18 5.61
C SER A 59 14.03 1.78 5.53
N LYS A 60 13.63 0.96 4.54
CA LYS A 60 14.22 -0.36 4.33
C LYS A 60 15.70 -0.27 3.96
N GLN A 61 16.07 0.64 3.06
CA GLN A 61 17.46 0.82 2.67
C GLN A 61 18.34 1.27 3.84
N LEU A 62 17.86 2.22 4.64
CA LEU A 62 18.55 2.66 5.86
C LEU A 62 18.73 1.50 6.86
N LEU A 63 17.72 0.64 7.01
CA LEU A 63 17.81 -0.53 7.88
C LEU A 63 18.87 -1.53 7.39
N GLU A 64 18.91 -1.82 6.08
CA GLU A 64 19.93 -2.71 5.51
C GLU A 64 21.33 -2.12 5.62
N ASN A 65 21.49 -0.80 5.41
CA ASN A 65 22.76 -0.11 5.62
C ASN A 65 23.21 -0.21 7.09
N ALA A 66 22.31 0.02 8.04
CA ALA A 66 22.62 -0.10 9.46
C ALA A 66 23.06 -1.53 9.83
N LYS A 67 22.37 -2.56 9.33
CA LYS A 67 22.78 -3.96 9.52
C LYS A 67 24.18 -4.21 8.97
N ARG A 68 24.45 -3.75 7.74
CA ARG A 68 25.76 -3.96 7.10
C ARG A 68 26.88 -3.25 7.83
N ALA A 69 26.64 -2.05 8.36
CA ALA A 69 27.62 -1.35 9.19
C ALA A 69 27.94 -2.14 10.48
N VAL A 70 26.94 -2.73 11.13
CA VAL A 70 27.16 -3.59 12.31
C VAL A 70 28.00 -4.81 11.95
N GLU A 71 27.75 -5.46 10.82
CA GLU A 71 28.58 -6.57 10.33
C GLU A 71 30.04 -6.14 10.13
N ILE A 72 30.28 -5.00 9.49
CA ILE A 72 31.63 -4.45 9.27
C ILE A 72 32.32 -4.13 10.60
N ALA A 73 31.59 -3.60 11.58
CA ALA A 73 32.15 -3.28 12.91
C ALA A 73 32.63 -4.55 13.64
N ILE A 74 31.89 -5.66 13.48
CA ILE A 74 32.25 -6.97 14.06
C ILE A 74 33.42 -7.60 13.31
N GLU A 75 33.42 -7.54 11.98
CA GLU A 75 34.43 -8.18 11.14
C GLU A 75 35.78 -7.43 11.11
N GLN A 76 35.75 -6.10 11.22
CA GLN A 76 36.92 -5.25 11.02
C GLN A 76 37.14 -4.31 12.21
N ASP A 77 36.42 -3.18 12.24
CA ASP A 77 36.44 -2.22 13.34
C ASP A 77 35.31 -1.18 13.18
N GLU A 78 34.98 -0.49 14.27
CA GLU A 78 33.91 0.53 14.31
C GLU A 78 34.20 1.73 13.39
N SER A 79 35.46 2.14 13.23
CA SER A 79 35.83 3.30 12.41
C SER A 79 35.51 3.07 10.94
N LYS A 80 35.82 1.87 10.42
CA LYS A 80 35.48 1.49 9.04
C LYS A 80 33.98 1.37 8.82
N ALA A 81 33.24 0.89 9.81
CA ALA A 81 31.79 0.81 9.74
C ALA A 81 31.14 2.19 9.61
N ILE A 82 31.61 3.17 10.41
CA ILE A 82 31.13 4.56 10.36
C ILE A 82 31.47 5.19 9.01
N GLN A 83 32.71 5.05 8.54
CA GLN A 83 33.11 5.55 7.22
C GLN A 83 32.27 4.96 6.08
N TRP A 84 31.94 3.68 6.16
CA TRP A 84 31.08 3.03 5.18
C TRP A 84 29.64 3.54 5.25
N LEU A 85 29.09 3.73 6.45
CA LEU A 85 27.72 4.22 6.64
C LEU A 85 27.57 5.67 6.13
N ASP A 86 28.54 6.53 6.42
CA ASP A 86 28.56 7.92 5.93
C ASP A 86 28.60 7.98 4.40
N ALA A 87 29.35 7.08 3.75
CA ALA A 87 29.40 6.99 2.29
C ALA A 87 28.08 6.53 1.64
N GLN A 88 27.16 5.92 2.41
CA GLN A 88 25.84 5.49 1.92
C GLN A 88 24.71 6.51 2.19
N LEU A 89 24.99 7.56 2.97
CA LEU A 89 24.05 8.63 3.29
C LEU A 89 24.17 9.85 2.35
N VAL A 90 25.19 9.88 1.50
CA VAL A 90 25.44 10.88 0.44
C VAL A 90 24.79 10.42 -0.86
#